data_AF-A0A8T0B024-F1
#
_entry.id   AF-A0A8T0B024-F1
#
_cell.length_a   1.000
_cell.length_b   1.000
_cell.length_c   1.000
_cell.angle_alpha   90.00
_cell.angle_beta   90.00
_cell.angle_gamma   90.00
#
_symmetry.space_group_name_H-M   'P 1'
#
loop_
_entity.id
_entity.type
_entity.pdbx_description
1 polymer ?
#
loop_
_entity_poly.entity_id
_entity_poly.type
_entity_poly.pdbx_seq_one_letter_code
_entity_poly.pdbx_strand_id
1 'polypeptide(L)'
;MRSGLKWPLHDGPKKNLSMEPASVENLCVLYHSADYLVLNKHWDIRIDSKLWSETHTVQKQLMHRFPQLADPQTHYGFRFCHQLDFSTSGALCVALNKAAAGQAYRCFKDRTVTKAYLALVRGTVTDGRMTLDAAIGKNTTEGKTHMMCVEGTEGCENPKPSQTLLTVLERGSYDGEPVTKVLLQPLTGRTHQLRVHCCSIGHPIVGDFTYSLGTDGSPYRMMLHAYFLQIPLQREVIQVTASDPIVPELDPKWKPETVVANLERLMSELITRTEADERRRKEEEEARKLAREEEKKRRKSVVESVEERAQCQHWLSEWNLSD
;
A
#
# COMPACT_ATOMS: atom_id res chain seq x y z
N MET A 1 23.45 10.35 -25.35
CA MET A 1 24.20 9.70 -24.25
C MET A 1 23.94 10.51 -22.98
N ARG A 2 22.99 10.07 -22.13
CA ARG A 2 22.72 10.75 -20.85
C ARG A 2 23.69 10.18 -19.83
N SER A 3 24.52 11.06 -19.27
CA SER A 3 25.49 10.75 -18.22
C SER A 3 24.79 10.03 -17.06
N GLY A 4 25.33 8.88 -16.68
CA GLY A 4 24.84 8.09 -15.55
C GLY A 4 24.94 8.91 -14.28
N LEU A 5 23.78 9.30 -13.74
CA LEU A 5 23.68 9.87 -12.41
C LEU A 5 24.16 8.79 -11.43
N LYS A 6 25.37 8.93 -10.91
CA LYS A 6 25.87 8.09 -9.82
C LYS A 6 25.00 8.39 -8.60
N TRP A 7 24.02 7.53 -8.35
CA TRP A 7 23.26 7.55 -7.11
C TRP A 7 24.21 7.12 -6.00
N PRO A 8 24.43 7.93 -4.95
CA PRO A 8 25.12 7.43 -3.77
C PRO A 8 24.17 6.42 -3.09
N LEU A 9 24.26 5.15 -3.50
CA LEU A 9 23.80 4.00 -2.72
C LEU A 9 24.79 3.81 -1.56
N HIS A 10 24.92 4.82 -0.70
CA HIS A 10 25.71 4.73 0.51
C HIS A 10 24.80 5.11 1.67
N ASP A 11 23.95 4.17 2.03
CA ASP A 11 23.97 3.56 3.36
C ASP A 11 23.10 2.31 3.28
N GLY A 12 23.65 1.16 3.69
CA GLY A 12 22.89 -0.09 3.69
C GLY A 12 21.62 0.03 4.55
N PRO A 13 20.69 -0.95 4.47
CA PRO A 13 19.38 -0.92 5.13
C PRO A 13 19.41 -0.81 6.68
N LYS A 14 20.61 -0.76 7.30
CA LYS A 14 20.83 -0.82 8.74
C LYS A 14 20.99 0.54 9.44
N LYS A 15 21.12 1.67 8.74
CA LYS A 15 21.60 2.92 9.39
C LYS A 15 20.55 3.96 9.81
N ASN A 16 19.31 3.89 9.37
CA ASN A 16 18.30 4.95 9.66
C ASN A 16 17.13 4.50 10.53
N LEU A 17 17.28 3.39 11.26
CA LEU A 17 16.34 3.03 12.31
C LEU A 17 16.82 3.66 13.61
N SER A 18 16.47 4.93 13.82
CA SER A 18 16.74 5.63 15.08
C SER A 18 15.44 5.90 15.83
N MET A 19 15.54 6.03 17.15
CA MET A 19 14.47 6.59 17.99
C MET A 19 14.40 8.12 17.90
N GLU A 20 15.29 8.74 17.11
CA GLU A 20 15.32 10.19 16.96
C GLU A 20 14.11 10.67 16.13
N PRO A 21 13.58 11.87 16.41
CA PRO A 21 12.53 12.46 15.60
C PRO A 21 12.93 12.65 14.13
N ALA A 22 11.95 12.75 13.24
CA ALA A 22 12.21 13.03 11.84
C ALA A 22 12.87 14.40 11.66
N SER A 23 13.92 14.46 10.82
CA SER A 23 14.56 15.70 10.39
C SER A 23 14.46 15.85 8.87
N VAL A 24 14.72 17.05 8.35
CA VAL A 24 14.73 17.29 6.89
C VAL A 24 15.83 16.49 6.16
N GLU A 25 16.88 16.12 6.88
CA GLU A 25 18.03 15.37 6.36
C GLU A 25 17.81 13.85 6.41
N ASN A 26 16.96 13.36 7.32
CA ASN A 26 16.71 11.94 7.53
C ASN A 26 15.71 11.35 6.52
N LEU A 27 16.17 11.12 5.29
CA LEU A 27 15.43 10.45 4.24
C LEU A 27 16.06 9.09 3.89
N CYS A 28 15.33 8.00 4.14
CA CYS A 28 15.77 6.65 3.80
C CYS A 28 15.11 6.17 2.50
N VAL A 29 15.92 5.82 1.50
CA VAL A 29 15.48 5.30 0.20
C VAL A 29 15.62 3.78 0.19
N LEU A 30 14.50 3.07 0.00
CA LEU A 30 14.43 1.62 -0.13
C LEU A 30 14.62 1.15 -1.57
N TYR A 31 14.18 1.95 -2.54
CA TYR A 31 14.22 1.61 -3.96
C TYR A 31 14.24 2.86 -4.83
N HIS A 32 14.93 2.77 -5.97
CA HIS A 32 14.97 3.82 -6.97
C HIS A 32 15.09 3.22 -8.37
N SER A 33 14.23 3.66 -9.29
CA SER A 33 14.28 3.38 -10.72
C SER A 33 14.15 4.69 -11.52
N ALA A 34 14.11 4.60 -12.85
CA ALA A 34 13.85 5.76 -13.69
C ALA A 34 12.44 6.35 -13.49
N ASP A 35 11.48 5.53 -13.06
CA ASP A 35 10.07 5.89 -12.97
C ASP A 35 9.59 6.04 -11.50
N TYR A 36 10.28 5.44 -10.53
CA TYR A 36 9.81 5.38 -9.13
C TYR A 36 10.91 5.55 -8.08
N LEU A 37 10.50 6.03 -6.92
CA LEU A 37 11.28 6.09 -5.69
C LEU A 37 10.43 5.51 -4.55
N VAL A 38 10.96 4.58 -3.76
CA VAL A 38 10.30 4.10 -2.56
C VAL A 38 11.10 4.49 -1.34
N LEU A 39 10.43 5.12 -0.39
CA LEU A 39 11.01 5.64 0.84
C LEU A 39 10.65 4.75 2.02
N ASN A 40 11.52 4.67 3.02
CA ASN A 40 11.12 4.29 4.36
C ASN A 40 10.69 5.57 5.10
N LYS A 41 9.40 5.91 5.02
CA LYS A 41 8.83 7.10 5.68
C LYS A 41 9.06 6.99 7.18
N HIS A 42 9.54 8.06 7.81
CA HIS A 42 9.64 8.12 9.26
C HIS A 42 8.26 8.10 9.95
N TRP A 43 8.21 7.79 11.24
CA TRP A 43 7.03 8.00 12.06
C TRP A 43 6.88 9.50 12.38
N ASP A 44 5.65 9.89 12.75
CA ASP A 44 5.25 11.27 13.07
C ASP A 44 5.73 12.34 12.08
N ILE A 45 5.59 12.02 10.79
CA ILE A 45 5.86 12.97 9.72
C ILE A 45 4.73 12.92 8.69
N ARG A 46 4.26 14.11 8.27
CA ARG A 46 3.26 14.24 7.21
C ARG A 46 3.91 13.96 5.86
N ILE A 47 3.13 13.45 4.91
CA ILE A 47 3.59 13.29 3.52
C ILE A 47 3.81 14.67 2.89
N ASP A 48 2.79 15.51 2.96
CA ASP A 48 2.81 16.90 2.51
C ASP A 48 2.05 17.79 3.49
N SER A 49 2.20 19.10 3.34
CA SER A 49 1.46 20.10 4.11
C SER A 49 1.37 21.40 3.32
N LYS A 50 0.24 22.09 3.46
CA LYS A 50 0.06 23.47 2.97
C LYS A 50 0.42 24.52 4.00
N LEU A 51 0.66 24.11 5.25
CA LEU A 51 1.02 25.02 6.33
C LEU A 51 2.48 25.41 6.18
N TRP A 52 2.75 26.69 5.99
CA TRP A 52 4.12 27.21 5.84
C TRP A 52 5.01 26.87 7.04
N SER A 53 4.42 26.81 8.24
CA SER A 53 5.09 26.47 9.51
C SER A 53 5.43 24.99 9.67
N GLU A 54 4.81 24.10 8.88
CA GLU A 54 5.10 22.66 8.95
C GLU A 54 6.41 22.38 8.23
N THR A 55 7.52 22.34 8.97
CA THR A 55 8.87 22.17 8.44
C THR A 55 9.27 20.71 8.23
N HIS A 56 8.51 19.75 8.77
CA HIS A 56 8.85 18.34 8.73
C HIS A 56 7.82 17.56 7.91
N THR A 57 8.05 17.48 6.60
CA THR A 57 7.27 16.65 5.69
C THR A 57 8.17 15.80 4.80
N VAL A 58 7.66 14.66 4.33
CA VAL A 58 8.34 13.85 3.31
C VAL A 58 8.62 14.67 2.05
N GLN A 59 7.68 15.54 1.67
CA GLN A 59 7.85 16.46 0.55
C GLN A 59 9.06 17.39 0.74
N LYS A 60 9.28 17.93 1.94
CA LYS A 60 10.45 18.78 2.24
C LYS A 60 11.75 17.98 2.28
N GLN A 61 11.73 16.77 2.82
CA GLN A 61 12.88 15.85 2.78
C GLN A 61 13.28 15.52 1.33
N LEU A 62 12.29 15.20 0.48
CA LEU A 62 12.50 14.95 -0.94
C LEU A 62 13.04 16.18 -1.68
N MET A 63 12.47 17.36 -1.42
CA MET A 63 12.93 18.61 -2.03
C MET A 63 14.37 18.95 -1.62
N HIS A 64 14.72 18.72 -0.36
CA HIS A 64 16.07 18.93 0.14
C HIS A 64 17.07 17.96 -0.51
N ARG A 65 16.73 16.67 -0.56
CA ARG A 65 17.66 15.61 -1.00
C ARG A 65 17.72 15.43 -2.53
N PHE A 66 16.60 15.66 -3.21
CA PHE A 66 16.41 15.42 -4.64
C PHE A 66 15.59 16.55 -5.32
N PRO A 67 16.04 17.82 -5.25
CA PRO A 67 15.32 18.94 -5.86
C PRO A 67 15.09 18.76 -7.37
N GLN A 68 15.99 18.05 -8.05
CA GLN A 68 15.88 17.74 -9.48
C GLN A 68 14.75 16.78 -9.84
N LEU A 69 14.19 16.05 -8.87
CA LEU A 69 13.05 15.14 -9.08
C LEU A 69 11.71 15.85 -8.90
N ALA A 70 11.71 17.12 -8.49
CA ALA A 70 10.49 17.89 -8.33
C ALA A 70 9.83 18.18 -9.68
N ASP A 71 8.55 17.86 -9.79
CA ASP A 71 7.69 18.15 -10.93
C ASP A 71 6.93 19.47 -10.69
N PRO A 72 7.30 20.56 -11.40
CA PRO A 72 6.70 21.88 -11.20
C PRO A 72 5.22 21.95 -11.62
N GLN A 73 4.71 20.95 -12.36
CA GLN A 73 3.30 20.85 -12.72
C GLN A 73 2.43 20.27 -11.60
N THR A 74 3.05 19.87 -10.48
CA THR A 74 2.34 19.34 -9.31
C THR A 74 2.38 20.35 -8.18
N HIS A 75 1.29 20.42 -7.41
CA HIS A 75 1.19 21.37 -6.31
C HIS A 75 2.29 21.18 -5.24
N TYR A 76 2.71 19.93 -5.00
CA TYR A 76 3.69 19.57 -3.97
C TYR A 76 5.07 19.18 -4.52
N GLY A 77 5.30 19.29 -5.83
CA GLY A 77 6.54 18.85 -6.48
C GLY A 77 6.68 17.34 -6.67
N PHE A 78 5.90 16.49 -6.00
CA PHE A 78 6.04 15.04 -6.08
C PHE A 78 4.70 14.33 -6.25
N ARG A 79 4.72 13.14 -6.87
CA ARG A 79 3.54 12.33 -7.16
C ARG A 79 3.51 11.11 -6.24
N PHE A 80 2.96 11.27 -5.04
CA PHE A 80 2.78 10.15 -4.11
C PHE A 80 1.76 9.14 -4.67
N CYS A 81 2.14 7.87 -4.77
CA CYS A 81 1.31 6.82 -5.37
C CYS A 81 0.19 6.34 -4.43
N HIS A 82 0.42 6.48 -3.12
CA HIS A 82 -0.53 6.17 -2.06
C HIS A 82 -0.21 7.01 -0.81
N GLN A 83 -0.99 6.81 0.25
CA GLN A 83 -0.81 7.47 1.53
C GLN A 83 -0.40 6.48 2.63
N LEU A 84 0.19 7.04 3.67
CA LEU A 84 0.40 6.45 4.99
C LEU A 84 -0.06 7.49 6.02
N ASP A 85 -0.62 7.04 7.14
CA ASP A 85 -0.98 7.94 8.23
C ASP A 85 0.27 8.67 8.75
N PHE A 86 0.07 9.84 9.37
CA PHE A 86 1.13 10.64 9.98
C PHE A 86 2.07 9.81 10.86
N SER A 87 1.50 9.06 11.82
CA SER A 87 2.25 8.27 12.79
C SER A 87 2.74 6.91 12.27
N THR A 88 2.29 6.47 11.10
CA THR A 88 2.73 5.19 10.51
C THR A 88 4.07 5.39 9.80
N SER A 89 5.08 4.58 10.09
CA SER A 89 6.35 4.60 9.33
C SER A 89 6.36 3.53 8.23
N GLY A 90 7.37 3.50 7.36
CA GLY A 90 7.57 2.42 6.38
C GLY A 90 7.41 2.81 4.92
N ALA A 91 7.28 1.79 4.06
CA ALA A 91 7.32 1.91 2.62
C ALA A 91 6.28 2.89 2.05
N LEU A 92 6.75 3.95 1.40
CA LEU A 92 5.96 4.95 0.69
C LEU A 92 6.49 5.15 -0.73
N CYS A 93 5.67 4.84 -1.74
CA CYS A 93 6.05 4.93 -3.14
C CYS A 93 5.70 6.31 -3.76
N VAL A 94 6.68 6.87 -4.48
CA VAL A 94 6.61 8.13 -5.22
C VAL A 94 6.89 7.85 -6.69
N ALA A 95 6.02 8.32 -7.58
CA ALA A 95 6.26 8.28 -9.01
C ALA A 95 7.04 9.52 -9.45
N LEU A 96 8.02 9.33 -10.33
CA LEU A 96 8.92 10.38 -10.81
C LEU A 96 8.40 11.08 -12.07
N ASN A 97 7.29 10.59 -12.66
CA ASN A 97 6.62 11.23 -13.78
C ASN A 97 5.11 10.88 -13.83
N LYS A 98 4.38 11.61 -14.68
CA LYS A 98 2.92 11.48 -14.82
C LYS A 98 2.49 10.09 -15.30
N ALA A 99 3.24 9.47 -16.21
CA ALA A 99 2.91 8.13 -16.74
C ALA A 99 3.08 7.06 -15.67
N ALA A 100 4.17 7.13 -14.89
CA ALA A 100 4.43 6.28 -13.74
C ALA A 100 3.34 6.42 -12.66
N ALA A 101 2.92 7.65 -12.35
CA ALA A 101 1.85 7.91 -11.40
C ALA A 101 0.52 7.27 -11.85
N GLY A 102 0.19 7.38 -13.15
CA GLY A 102 -1.02 6.77 -13.71
C GLY A 102 -1.00 5.23 -13.65
N GLN A 103 0.17 4.61 -13.85
CA GLN A 103 0.34 3.16 -13.72
C GLN A 103 0.17 2.68 -12.28
N ALA A 104 0.83 3.35 -11.33
CA ALA A 104 0.71 3.01 -9.91
C ALA A 104 -0.73 3.21 -9.41
N TYR A 105 -1.37 4.32 -9.78
CA TYR A 105 -2.78 4.58 -9.44
C TYR A 105 -3.70 3.44 -9.87
N ARG A 106 -3.53 2.90 -11.08
CA ARG A 106 -4.30 1.73 -11.54
C ARG A 106 -4.09 0.52 -10.64
N CYS A 107 -2.85 0.22 -10.27
CA CYS A 107 -2.56 -0.91 -9.38
C CYS A 107 -3.26 -0.79 -8.01
N PHE A 108 -3.25 0.42 -7.41
CA PHE A 108 -3.96 0.67 -6.16
C PHE A 108 -5.49 0.61 -6.33
N LYS A 109 -6.01 1.18 -7.41
CA LYS A 109 -7.45 1.18 -7.73
C LYS A 109 -7.98 -0.24 -7.93
N ASP A 110 -7.24 -1.05 -8.69
CA ASP A 110 -7.61 -2.41 -9.07
C ASP A 110 -7.23 -3.43 -7.99
N ARG A 111 -6.68 -2.97 -6.84
CA ARG A 111 -6.28 -3.78 -5.68
C ARG A 111 -5.29 -4.90 -6.05
N THR A 112 -4.37 -4.60 -6.96
CA THR A 112 -3.30 -5.53 -7.35
C THR A 112 -2.05 -5.38 -6.49
N VAL A 113 -1.94 -4.29 -5.72
CA VAL A 113 -0.84 -4.03 -4.79
C VAL A 113 -0.92 -4.95 -3.57
N THR A 114 0.19 -5.60 -3.24
CA THR A 114 0.34 -6.36 -1.99
C THR A 114 1.05 -5.50 -0.95
N LYS A 115 0.51 -5.49 0.27
CA LYS A 115 1.06 -4.74 1.40
C LYS A 115 1.08 -5.63 2.63
N ALA A 116 2.13 -5.54 3.43
CA ALA A 116 2.17 -6.11 4.77
C ALA A 116 2.77 -5.12 5.76
N TYR A 117 2.25 -5.14 6.98
CA TYR A 117 2.63 -4.23 8.05
C TYR A 117 3.05 -5.01 9.27
N LEU A 118 4.06 -4.53 9.98
CA LEU A 118 4.35 -4.99 11.33
C LEU A 118 3.68 -4.06 12.32
N ALA A 119 3.11 -4.64 13.37
CA ALA A 119 2.58 -3.88 14.48
C ALA A 119 2.84 -4.56 15.82
N LEU A 120 2.92 -3.74 16.87
CA LEU A 120 2.82 -4.20 18.25
C LEU A 120 1.44 -3.80 18.76
N VAL A 121 0.63 -4.76 19.22
CA VAL A 121 -0.72 -4.53 19.73
C VAL A 121 -0.82 -4.85 21.22
N ARG A 122 -1.66 -4.10 21.94
CA ARG A 122 -1.90 -4.30 23.37
C ARG A 122 -2.57 -5.65 23.65
N GLY A 123 -2.18 -6.29 24.75
CA GLY A 123 -2.68 -7.59 25.18
C GLY A 123 -2.11 -8.78 24.39
N THR A 124 -2.55 -9.97 24.78
CA THR A 124 -2.13 -11.24 24.18
C THR A 124 -3.18 -11.73 23.20
N VAL A 125 -2.89 -11.65 21.90
CA VAL A 125 -3.75 -12.24 20.86
C VAL A 125 -3.57 -13.76 20.89
N THR A 126 -4.63 -14.49 21.23
CA THR A 126 -4.60 -15.94 21.45
C THR A 126 -4.55 -16.75 20.15
N ASP A 127 -5.27 -16.32 19.13
CA ASP A 127 -5.34 -17.00 17.86
C ASP A 127 -4.13 -16.64 16.98
N GLY A 128 -3.43 -17.65 16.45
CA GLY A 128 -2.23 -17.44 15.65
C GLY A 128 -2.50 -16.73 14.32
N ARG A 129 -3.71 -16.84 13.78
CA ARG A 129 -4.17 -16.18 12.54
C ARG A 129 -5.64 -15.79 12.67
N MET A 130 -6.00 -14.61 12.17
CA MET A 130 -7.36 -14.10 12.18
C MET A 130 -7.66 -13.31 10.91
N THR A 131 -8.90 -13.36 10.45
CA THR A 131 -9.42 -12.45 9.42
C THR A 131 -10.31 -11.42 10.10
N LEU A 132 -10.00 -10.15 9.91
CA LEU A 132 -10.75 -9.01 10.45
C LEU A 132 -11.52 -8.38 9.29
N ASP A 133 -12.84 -8.56 9.25
CA ASP A 133 -13.70 -8.23 8.12
C ASP A 133 -14.82 -7.22 8.42
N ALA A 134 -14.88 -6.70 9.65
CA ALA A 134 -15.83 -5.67 10.05
C ALA A 134 -15.74 -4.45 9.12
N ALA A 135 -16.88 -4.02 8.56
CA ALA A 135 -16.91 -2.86 7.68
C ALA A 135 -16.57 -1.57 8.44
N ILE A 136 -15.86 -0.63 7.80
CA ILE A 136 -15.42 0.62 8.43
C ILE A 136 -16.17 1.82 7.85
N GLY A 137 -16.75 2.63 8.73
CA GLY A 137 -17.45 3.88 8.44
C GLY A 137 -16.82 5.09 9.12
N LYS A 138 -17.35 6.27 8.81
CA LYS A 138 -17.00 7.50 9.52
C LYS A 138 -17.66 7.49 10.89
N ASN A 139 -16.95 8.00 11.91
CA ASN A 139 -17.53 8.22 13.21
C ASN A 139 -18.18 9.61 13.25
N THR A 140 -19.46 9.71 13.60
CA THR A 140 -20.20 10.97 13.73
C THR A 140 -20.51 11.35 15.18
N THR A 141 -20.09 10.53 16.15
CA THR A 141 -20.18 10.86 17.57
C THR A 141 -19.32 12.09 17.88
N GLU A 142 -19.90 13.02 18.65
CA GLU A 142 -19.23 14.24 19.09
C GLU A 142 -17.89 13.91 19.79
N GLY A 143 -16.84 14.69 19.49
CA GLY A 143 -15.48 14.45 19.99
C GLY A 143 -14.72 13.32 19.28
N LYS A 144 -15.38 12.46 18.49
CA LYS A 144 -14.75 11.32 17.78
C LYS A 144 -14.78 11.43 16.26
N THR A 145 -15.19 12.57 15.71
CA THR A 145 -15.35 12.77 14.25
C THR A 145 -14.04 12.70 13.43
N HIS A 146 -12.90 12.78 14.10
CA HIS A 146 -11.57 12.57 13.51
C HIS A 146 -11.18 11.08 13.43
N MET A 147 -11.98 10.19 14.01
CA MET A 147 -11.80 8.75 14.04
C MET A 147 -12.66 8.07 12.97
N MET A 148 -12.27 6.84 12.64
CA MET A 148 -13.12 5.90 11.93
C MET A 148 -13.69 4.90 12.94
N CYS A 149 -14.75 4.16 12.59
CA CYS A 149 -15.31 3.13 13.47
C CYS A 149 -15.79 1.93 12.65
N VAL A 150 -15.96 0.80 13.33
CA VAL A 150 -16.54 -0.41 12.73
C VAL A 150 -18.06 -0.33 12.73
N GLU A 151 -18.70 -1.02 11.79
CA GLU A 151 -20.14 -1.22 11.77
C GLU A 151 -20.68 -1.70 13.12
N GLY A 152 -21.88 -1.25 13.49
CA GLY A 152 -22.46 -1.52 14.81
C GLY A 152 -21.99 -0.60 15.93
N THR A 153 -20.91 0.17 15.74
CA THR A 153 -20.53 1.25 16.68
C THR A 153 -21.53 2.40 16.57
N GLU A 154 -21.89 3.01 17.71
CA GLU A 154 -22.67 4.26 17.73
C GLU A 154 -21.99 5.34 16.88
N GLY A 155 -22.77 6.05 16.06
CA GLY A 155 -22.26 7.08 15.14
C GLY A 155 -21.51 6.53 13.92
N CYS A 156 -21.54 5.23 13.63
CA CYS A 156 -20.91 4.68 12.43
C CYS A 156 -21.75 4.92 11.18
N GLU A 157 -21.29 5.80 10.30
CA GLU A 157 -21.97 6.13 9.03
C GLU A 157 -21.24 5.61 7.80
N ASN A 158 -22.02 5.13 6.82
CA ASN A 158 -21.57 4.63 5.52
C ASN A 158 -20.42 3.61 5.63
N PRO A 159 -20.60 2.52 6.41
CA PRO A 159 -19.57 1.50 6.54
C PRO A 159 -19.29 0.84 5.18
N LYS A 160 -18.01 0.64 4.88
CA LYS A 160 -17.57 0.01 3.64
C LYS A 160 -16.85 -1.31 3.94
N PRO A 161 -17.04 -2.35 3.09
CA PRO A 161 -16.35 -3.61 3.25
C PRO A 161 -14.84 -3.41 3.40
N SER A 162 -14.29 -4.01 4.44
CA SER A 162 -12.90 -3.87 4.86
C SER A 162 -12.37 -5.24 5.25
N GLN A 163 -11.14 -5.57 4.90
CA GLN A 163 -10.57 -6.86 5.27
C GLN A 163 -9.07 -6.74 5.55
N THR A 164 -8.66 -7.31 6.67
CA THR A 164 -7.27 -7.37 7.14
C THR A 164 -6.99 -8.80 7.61
N LEU A 165 -5.93 -9.43 7.11
CA LEU A 165 -5.42 -10.68 7.67
C LEU A 165 -4.40 -10.35 8.76
N LEU A 166 -4.59 -10.88 9.96
CA LEU A 166 -3.68 -10.76 11.09
C LEU A 166 -2.99 -12.11 11.31
N THR A 167 -1.67 -12.11 11.45
CA THR A 167 -0.88 -13.28 11.88
C THR A 167 -0.03 -12.90 13.07
N VAL A 168 -0.11 -13.66 14.16
CA VAL A 168 0.72 -13.47 15.34
C VAL A 168 2.13 -13.96 15.05
N LEU A 169 3.12 -13.10 15.28
CA LEU A 169 4.54 -13.41 15.11
C LEU A 169 5.16 -13.78 16.45
N GLU A 170 5.01 -12.91 17.45
CA GLU A 170 5.62 -13.03 18.76
C GLU A 170 4.67 -12.50 19.84
N ARG A 171 4.80 -13.02 21.05
CA ARG A 171 4.13 -12.54 22.26
C ARG A 171 5.19 -12.12 23.27
N GLY A 172 4.88 -11.13 24.08
CA GLY A 172 5.77 -10.70 25.14
C GLY A 172 5.24 -9.47 25.86
N SER A 173 6.14 -8.60 26.30
CA SER A 173 5.79 -7.40 27.05
C SER A 173 6.40 -6.13 26.45
N TYR A 174 5.70 -5.02 26.59
CA TYR A 174 6.18 -3.68 26.28
C TYR A 174 6.01 -2.78 27.49
N ASP A 175 7.13 -2.33 28.07
CA ASP A 175 7.13 -1.54 29.30
C ASP A 175 6.43 -2.26 30.49
N GLY A 176 6.57 -3.58 30.54
CA GLY A 176 5.96 -4.44 31.56
C GLY A 176 4.53 -4.89 31.27
N GLU A 177 3.87 -4.31 30.26
CA GLU A 177 2.49 -4.66 29.89
C GLU A 177 2.44 -5.72 28.77
N PRO A 178 1.49 -6.67 28.80
CA PRO A 178 1.36 -7.69 27.74
C PRO A 178 1.09 -7.07 26.37
N VAL A 179 1.81 -7.54 25.35
CA VAL A 179 1.63 -7.16 23.95
C VAL A 179 1.88 -8.32 23.00
N THR A 180 1.42 -8.16 21.77
CA THR A 180 1.63 -9.13 20.68
C THR A 180 2.21 -8.42 19.47
N LYS A 181 3.29 -8.95 18.90
CA LYS A 181 3.81 -8.52 17.60
C LYS A 181 3.08 -9.29 16.50
N VAL A 182 2.53 -8.56 15.54
CA VAL A 182 1.66 -9.11 14.48
C VAL A 182 2.10 -8.65 13.09
N LEU A 183 1.90 -9.52 12.11
CA LEU A 183 1.91 -9.20 10.69
C LEU A 183 0.47 -8.93 10.24
N LEU A 184 0.24 -7.76 9.66
CA LEU A 184 -1.06 -7.33 9.16
C LEU A 184 -1.02 -7.18 7.63
N GLN A 185 -1.91 -7.88 6.92
CA GLN A 185 -2.05 -7.79 5.47
C GLN A 185 -3.44 -7.19 5.14
N PRO A 186 -3.54 -5.86 4.88
CA PRO A 186 -4.79 -5.26 4.48
C PRO A 186 -5.11 -5.59 3.01
N LEU A 187 -6.22 -6.28 2.78
CA LEU A 187 -6.75 -6.63 1.45
C LEU A 187 -7.61 -5.50 0.86
N THR A 188 -8.00 -4.55 1.71
CA THR A 188 -8.63 -3.28 1.35
C THR A 188 -7.77 -2.10 1.78
N GLY A 189 -8.23 -0.88 1.53
CA GLY A 189 -7.57 0.34 1.99
C GLY A 189 -8.59 1.37 2.42
N ARG A 190 -9.14 1.23 3.62
CA ARG A 190 -9.91 2.29 4.28
C ARG A 190 -9.00 3.15 5.15
N THR A 191 -9.43 4.37 5.42
CA THR A 191 -8.75 5.28 6.35
C THR A 191 -8.59 4.58 7.71
N HIS A 192 -7.37 4.61 8.27
CA HIS A 192 -7.04 4.03 9.57
C HIS A 192 -7.38 2.53 9.72
N GLN A 193 -7.56 1.78 8.62
CA GLN A 193 -8.14 0.43 8.66
C GLN A 193 -7.51 -0.52 9.67
N LEU A 194 -6.17 -0.62 9.67
CA LEU A 194 -5.43 -1.50 10.57
C LEU A 194 -5.64 -1.12 12.04
N ARG A 195 -5.59 0.19 12.32
CA ARG A 195 -5.76 0.75 13.67
C ARG A 195 -7.16 0.47 14.22
N VAL A 196 -8.19 0.70 13.40
CA VAL A 196 -9.60 0.44 13.74
C VAL A 196 -9.85 -1.04 13.96
N HIS A 197 -9.39 -1.91 13.04
CA HIS A 197 -9.59 -3.36 13.16
C HIS A 197 -8.93 -3.91 14.42
N CYS A 198 -7.66 -3.57 14.67
CA CYS A 198 -6.95 -3.99 15.88
C CYS A 198 -7.65 -3.49 17.15
N CYS A 199 -8.09 -2.23 17.18
CA CYS A 199 -8.86 -1.68 18.29
C CYS A 199 -10.21 -2.42 18.49
N SER A 200 -10.91 -2.77 17.40
CA SER A 200 -12.24 -3.39 17.47
C SER A 200 -12.23 -4.80 18.06
N ILE A 201 -11.10 -5.50 17.97
CA ILE A 201 -10.91 -6.81 18.61
C ILE A 201 -10.31 -6.71 20.01
N GLY A 202 -10.25 -5.51 20.60
CA GLY A 202 -9.71 -5.28 21.94
C GLY A 202 -8.18 -5.22 22.02
N HIS A 203 -7.49 -5.16 20.88
CA HIS A 203 -6.03 -5.15 20.79
C HIS A 203 -5.52 -3.89 20.06
N PRO A 204 -5.73 -2.67 20.59
CA PRO A 204 -5.28 -1.45 19.94
C PRO A 204 -3.75 -1.46 19.73
N ILE A 205 -3.30 -0.76 18.70
CA ILE A 205 -1.86 -0.65 18.40
C ILE A 205 -1.18 0.16 19.50
N VAL A 206 -0.03 -0.34 19.98
CA VAL A 206 0.78 0.34 21.00
C VAL A 206 1.18 1.73 20.52
N GLY A 207 0.91 2.75 21.33
CA GLY A 207 1.21 4.16 21.02
C GLY A 207 0.21 4.82 20.06
N ASP A 208 -0.93 4.17 19.76
CA ASP A 208 -1.99 4.79 18.97
C ASP A 208 -2.88 5.70 19.84
N PHE A 209 -2.44 6.94 20.01
CA PHE A 209 -3.12 7.94 20.83
C PHE A 209 -4.58 8.19 20.44
N THR A 210 -4.92 8.06 19.15
CA THR A 210 -6.30 8.29 18.66
C THR A 210 -7.23 7.18 19.11
N TYR A 211 -6.87 5.93 18.82
CA TYR A 211 -7.76 4.78 19.07
C TYR A 211 -7.69 4.25 20.49
N SER A 212 -6.66 4.63 21.26
CA SER A 212 -6.61 4.43 22.72
C SER A 212 -7.38 5.49 23.51
N LEU A 213 -8.03 6.46 22.84
CA LEU A 213 -8.67 7.62 23.48
C LEU A 213 -7.72 8.39 24.42
N GLY A 214 -6.48 8.58 23.99
CA GLY A 214 -5.46 9.33 24.72
C GLY A 214 -4.74 8.58 25.85
N THR A 215 -5.12 7.34 26.13
CA THR A 215 -4.52 6.56 27.24
C THR A 215 -3.14 5.98 26.93
N ASP A 216 -2.81 5.73 25.66
CA ASP A 216 -1.55 5.11 25.24
C ASP A 216 -0.56 6.14 24.67
N GLY A 217 -0.18 7.10 25.50
CA GLY A 217 0.76 8.18 25.14
C GLY A 217 2.20 7.99 25.63
N SER A 218 2.50 6.91 26.36
CA SER A 218 3.84 6.65 26.90
C SER A 218 4.85 6.09 25.88
N PRO A 219 4.47 5.31 24.84
CA PRO A 219 5.39 4.89 23.80
C PRO A 219 5.88 6.10 22.99
N TYR A 220 7.14 6.07 22.53
CA TYR A 220 7.74 7.20 21.80
C TYR A 220 7.14 7.43 20.41
N ARG A 221 6.38 6.45 19.90
CA ARG A 221 5.70 6.45 18.61
C ARG A 221 4.56 5.43 18.58
N MET A 222 3.73 5.51 17.55
CA MET A 222 2.81 4.41 17.21
C MET A 222 3.59 3.24 16.58
N MET A 223 3.38 2.04 17.11
CA MET A 223 4.01 0.79 16.67
C MET A 223 3.27 0.18 15.48
N LEU A 224 3.15 0.95 14.40
CA LEU A 224 2.67 0.48 13.10
C LEU A 224 3.67 0.85 12.00
N HIS A 225 4.07 -0.16 11.22
CA HIS A 225 5.10 -0.02 10.20
C HIS A 225 4.70 -0.70 8.90
N ALA A 226 4.68 0.06 7.80
CA ALA A 226 4.52 -0.46 6.44
C ALA A 226 5.78 -1.21 6.01
N TYR A 227 5.84 -2.48 6.38
CA TYR A 227 7.01 -3.33 6.27
C TYR A 227 7.28 -3.80 4.84
N PHE A 228 6.24 -4.20 4.11
CA PHE A 228 6.35 -4.75 2.75
C PHE A 228 5.41 -4.05 1.79
N LEU A 229 5.92 -3.75 0.59
CA LEU A 229 5.15 -3.18 -0.50
C LEU A 229 5.57 -3.83 -1.82
N GLN A 230 4.59 -4.38 -2.53
CA GLN A 230 4.75 -4.89 -3.88
C GLN A 230 3.74 -4.25 -4.84
N ILE A 231 4.24 -3.64 -5.92
CA ILE A 231 3.45 -3.00 -6.96
C ILE A 231 3.78 -3.68 -8.31
N PRO A 232 2.85 -4.44 -8.90
CA PRO A 232 3.05 -5.11 -10.18
C PRO A 232 2.85 -4.15 -11.35
N LEU A 233 3.85 -3.33 -11.62
CA LEU A 233 3.79 -2.41 -12.77
C LEU A 233 4.09 -3.18 -14.06
N GLN A 234 3.75 -2.59 -15.20
CA GLN A 234 3.87 -3.26 -16.49
C GLN A 234 5.33 -3.49 -16.90
N ARG A 235 6.23 -2.55 -16.56
CA ARG A 235 7.64 -2.56 -16.97
C ARG A 235 8.60 -3.04 -15.90
N GLU A 236 8.19 -2.99 -14.64
CA GLU A 236 8.99 -3.38 -13.49
C GLU A 236 8.06 -3.86 -12.36
N VAL A 237 8.55 -4.74 -11.49
CA VAL A 237 7.86 -5.04 -10.23
C VAL A 237 8.61 -4.33 -9.14
N ILE A 238 7.97 -3.36 -8.49
CA ILE A 238 8.52 -2.77 -7.27
C ILE A 238 8.21 -3.75 -6.16
N GLN A 239 9.24 -4.34 -5.55
CA GLN A 239 9.11 -5.20 -4.38
C GLN A 239 10.13 -4.74 -3.35
N VAL A 240 9.65 -4.16 -2.25
CA VAL A 240 10.52 -3.67 -1.19
C VAL A 240 10.10 -4.21 0.17
N THR A 241 11.12 -4.47 0.99
CA THR A 241 10.97 -4.78 2.41
C THR A 241 11.76 -3.74 3.19
N ALA A 242 11.08 -2.98 4.04
CA ALA A 242 11.72 -2.09 4.99
C ALA A 242 12.30 -2.91 6.15
N SER A 243 13.33 -2.39 6.82
CA SER A 243 13.90 -3.02 8.02
C SER A 243 12.87 -3.01 9.16
N ASP A 244 12.81 -4.09 9.94
CA ASP A 244 11.89 -4.23 11.07
C ASP A 244 12.27 -3.26 12.22
N PRO A 245 11.42 -2.26 12.56
CA PRO A 245 11.71 -1.33 13.63
C PRO A 245 11.30 -1.85 15.02
N ILE A 246 10.59 -2.97 15.12
CA ILE A 246 10.02 -3.50 16.37
C ILE A 246 10.89 -4.67 16.84
N VAL A 247 12.12 -4.36 17.19
CA VAL A 247 13.12 -5.31 17.70
C VAL A 247 13.76 -4.80 18.99
N PRO A 248 14.13 -5.67 19.93
CA PRO A 248 14.66 -5.25 21.24
C PRO A 248 15.94 -4.41 21.15
N GLU A 249 16.73 -4.58 20.10
CA GLU A 249 17.97 -3.83 19.87
C GLU A 249 17.72 -2.36 19.57
N LEU A 250 16.55 -2.02 19.02
CA LEU A 250 16.16 -0.64 18.71
C LEU A 250 15.30 -0.04 19.82
N ASP A 251 14.42 -0.84 20.41
CA ASP A 251 13.57 -0.43 21.52
C ASP A 251 13.62 -1.49 22.63
N PRO A 252 14.47 -1.29 23.66
CA PRO A 252 14.60 -2.22 24.78
C PRO A 252 13.34 -2.38 25.64
N LYS A 253 12.32 -1.53 25.44
CA LYS A 253 11.02 -1.71 26.11
C LYS A 253 10.27 -2.92 25.57
N TRP A 254 10.49 -3.29 24.31
CA TRP A 254 9.94 -4.50 23.71
C TRP A 254 10.74 -5.73 24.14
N LYS A 255 10.08 -6.65 24.84
CA LYS A 255 10.65 -7.91 25.34
C LYS A 255 9.87 -9.09 24.76
N PRO A 256 10.32 -9.69 23.65
CA PRO A 256 9.70 -10.91 23.13
C PRO A 256 9.94 -12.08 24.09
N GLU A 257 8.91 -12.87 24.33
CA GLU A 257 8.92 -14.00 25.26
C GLU A 257 8.61 -15.31 24.54
N THR A 258 7.72 -15.29 23.55
CA THR A 258 7.32 -16.48 22.80
C THR A 258 7.22 -16.17 21.31
N VAL A 259 7.92 -16.96 20.48
CA VAL A 259 7.79 -16.91 19.03
C VAL A 259 6.66 -17.86 18.58
N VAL A 260 5.70 -17.34 17.83
CA VAL A 260 4.54 -18.07 17.32
C VAL A 260 4.70 -18.39 15.83
N ALA A 261 5.23 -17.44 15.04
CA ALA A 261 5.46 -17.63 13.62
C ALA A 261 6.74 -16.90 13.15
N ASN A 262 7.44 -17.51 12.19
CA ASN A 262 8.64 -16.94 11.61
C ASN A 262 8.31 -15.94 10.50
N LEU A 263 8.74 -14.68 10.67
CA LEU A 263 8.46 -13.59 9.74
C LEU A 263 9.05 -13.85 8.35
N GLU A 264 10.31 -14.30 8.25
CA GLU A 264 10.97 -14.53 6.96
C GLU A 264 10.23 -15.58 6.12
N ARG A 265 9.80 -16.68 6.75
CA ARG A 265 8.99 -17.72 6.13
C ARG A 265 7.65 -17.17 5.64
N LEU A 266 6.92 -16.42 6.47
CA LEU A 266 5.64 -15.83 6.08
C LEU A 266 5.79 -14.86 4.90
N MET A 267 6.88 -14.10 4.87
CA MET A 267 7.18 -13.21 3.76
C MET A 267 7.52 -13.96 2.47
N SER A 268 8.30 -15.04 2.56
CA SER A 268 8.58 -15.91 1.42
C SER A 268 7.29 -16.53 0.85
N GLU A 269 6.40 -17.01 1.71
CA GLU A 269 5.08 -17.52 1.34
C GLU A 269 4.21 -16.43 0.67
N LEU A 270 4.22 -15.21 1.22
CA LEU A 270 3.49 -14.06 0.67
C LEU A 270 3.99 -13.66 -0.73
N ILE A 271 5.30 -13.56 -0.92
CA ILE A 271 5.92 -13.20 -2.19
C ILE A 271 5.59 -14.26 -3.23
N THR A 272 5.83 -15.54 -2.91
CA THR A 272 5.55 -16.67 -3.81
C THR A 272 4.09 -16.69 -4.27
N ARG A 273 3.16 -16.48 -3.32
CA ARG A 273 1.73 -16.39 -3.64
C ARG A 273 1.41 -15.20 -4.54
N THR A 274 1.99 -14.03 -4.26
CA THR A 274 1.74 -12.82 -5.04
C THR A 274 2.26 -12.98 -6.47
N GLU A 275 3.45 -13.55 -6.67
CA GLU A 275 3.98 -13.84 -7.99
C GLU A 275 3.11 -14.84 -8.77
N ALA A 276 2.58 -15.87 -8.09
CA ALA A 276 1.66 -16.82 -8.71
C ALA A 276 0.34 -16.14 -9.13
N ASP A 277 -0.22 -15.28 -8.27
CA ASP A 277 -1.42 -14.49 -8.56
C ASP A 277 -1.20 -13.53 -9.74
N GLU A 278 -0.03 -12.92 -9.84
CA GLU A 278 0.35 -12.06 -10.96
C GLU A 278 0.48 -12.82 -12.27
N ARG A 279 1.13 -14.00 -12.27
CA ARG A 279 1.23 -14.86 -13.46
C ARG A 279 -0.16 -15.24 -13.97
N ARG A 280 -1.03 -15.73 -13.07
CA ARG A 280 -2.41 -16.08 -13.42
C ARG A 280 -3.19 -14.88 -13.97
N ARG A 281 -3.06 -13.69 -13.37
CA ARG A 281 -3.73 -12.47 -13.87
C ARG A 281 -3.26 -12.08 -15.27
N LYS A 282 -1.95 -12.19 -15.55
CA LYS A 282 -1.39 -11.90 -16.88
C LYS A 282 -1.92 -12.87 -17.93
N GLU A 283 -1.94 -14.16 -17.61
CA GLU A 283 -2.51 -15.21 -18.48
C GLU A 283 -4.00 -14.96 -18.75
N GLU A 284 -4.79 -14.61 -17.74
CA GLU A 284 -6.21 -14.27 -17.89
C GLU A 284 -6.42 -13.00 -18.74
N GLU A 285 -5.58 -11.98 -18.59
CA GLU A 285 -5.65 -10.75 -19.38
C GLU A 285 -5.31 -11.01 -20.85
N GLU A 286 -4.29 -11.83 -21.11
CA GLU A 286 -3.85 -12.21 -22.45
C GLU A 286 -4.91 -13.07 -23.16
N ALA A 287 -5.47 -14.06 -22.47
CA ALA A 287 -6.60 -14.85 -22.97
C ALA A 287 -7.81 -13.98 -23.31
N ARG A 288 -8.16 -12.99 -22.47
CA ARG A 288 -9.23 -12.02 -22.74
C ARG A 288 -8.94 -11.12 -23.93
N LYS A 289 -7.68 -10.73 -24.16
CA LYS A 289 -7.28 -9.94 -25.35
C LYS A 289 -7.43 -10.76 -26.62
N LEU A 290 -6.92 -12.00 -26.63
CA LEU A 290 -7.04 -12.92 -27.76
C LEU A 290 -8.52 -13.18 -28.11
N ALA A 291 -9.36 -13.47 -27.11
CA ALA A 291 -10.80 -13.66 -27.32
C ALA A 291 -11.48 -12.43 -27.95
N ARG A 292 -11.13 -11.21 -27.51
CA ARG A 292 -11.67 -9.96 -28.07
C ARG A 292 -11.19 -9.73 -29.51
N GLU A 293 -9.95 -10.09 -29.84
CA GLU A 293 -9.43 -10.00 -31.19
C GLU A 293 -10.09 -11.01 -32.13
N GLU A 294 -10.29 -12.24 -31.67
CA GLU A 294 -11.03 -13.26 -32.41
C GLU A 294 -12.49 -12.85 -32.65
N GLU A 295 -13.16 -12.28 -31.65
CA GLU A 295 -14.52 -11.77 -31.80
C GLU A 295 -14.58 -10.62 -32.82
N LYS A 296 -13.62 -9.69 -32.79
CA LYS A 296 -13.51 -8.62 -33.80
C LYS A 296 -13.28 -9.18 -35.19
N LYS A 297 -12.39 -10.17 -35.35
CA LYS A 297 -12.13 -10.84 -36.64
C LYS A 297 -13.39 -11.54 -37.16
N ARG A 298 -14.10 -12.28 -36.30
CA ARG A 298 -15.37 -12.93 -36.65
C ARG A 298 -16.42 -11.93 -37.09
N ARG A 299 -16.64 -10.84 -36.32
CA ARG A 299 -17.58 -9.78 -36.71
C ARG A 299 -17.23 -9.15 -38.05
N LYS A 300 -15.94 -8.87 -38.31
CA LYS A 300 -15.50 -8.32 -39.59
C LYS A 300 -15.76 -9.28 -40.76
N SER A 301 -15.44 -10.57 -40.59
CA SER A 301 -15.70 -11.58 -41.62
C SER A 301 -17.20 -11.78 -41.93
N VAL A 302 -18.06 -11.65 -40.93
CA VAL A 302 -19.52 -11.72 -41.13
C VAL A 302 -20.02 -10.50 -41.91
N VAL A 303 -19.52 -9.30 -41.60
CA VAL A 303 -19.89 -8.08 -42.34
C VAL A 303 -19.44 -8.17 -43.80
N GLU A 304 -18.19 -8.57 -44.05
CA GLU A 304 -17.66 -8.77 -45.41
C GLU A 304 -18.50 -9.79 -46.19
N SER A 305 -18.85 -10.94 -45.57
CA SER A 305 -19.70 -11.95 -46.22
C SER A 305 -21.12 -11.48 -46.54
N VAL A 306 -21.71 -10.61 -45.71
CA VAL A 306 -23.03 -10.02 -45.96
C VAL A 306 -22.96 -9.01 -47.10
N GLU A 307 -21.93 -8.18 -47.16
CA GLU A 307 -21.70 -7.22 -48.24
C GLU A 307 -21.46 -7.92 -49.58
N GLU A 308 -20.64 -8.97 -49.61
CA GLU A 308 -20.39 -9.79 -50.80
C GLU A 308 -21.69 -10.43 -51.32
N ARG A 309 -22.53 -10.98 -50.44
CA ARG A 309 -23.84 -11.54 -50.82
C ARG A 309 -24.78 -10.50 -51.40
N ALA A 310 -24.82 -9.30 -50.82
CA ALA A 310 -25.63 -8.19 -51.32
C ALA A 310 -25.16 -7.73 -52.71
N GLN A 311 -23.84 -7.65 -52.93
CA GLN A 311 -23.26 -7.34 -54.25
C GLN A 311 -23.60 -8.41 -55.28
N CYS A 312 -23.46 -9.70 -54.95
CA CYS A 312 -23.85 -10.77 -55.87
C CYS A 312 -25.34 -10.72 -56.23
N GLN A 313 -26.22 -10.45 -55.26
CA GLN A 313 -27.65 -10.33 -55.53
C GLN A 313 -27.97 -9.12 -56.43
N HIS A 314 -27.29 -7.99 -56.22
CA HIS A 314 -27.42 -6.81 -57.09
C HIS A 314 -27.02 -7.15 -58.53
N TRP A 315 -25.85 -7.78 -58.72
CA TRP A 315 -25.39 -8.23 -60.04
C TRP A 315 -26.39 -9.18 -60.71
N LEU A 316 -26.91 -10.18 -59.98
CA LEU A 316 -27.91 -11.11 -60.52
C LEU A 316 -29.22 -10.39 -60.91
N SER A 317 -29.61 -9.35 -60.19
CA SER A 317 -30.80 -8.56 -60.51
C SER A 317 -30.63 -7.71 -61.78
N GLU A 318 -29.45 -7.16 -62.02
CA GLU A 318 -29.14 -6.41 -63.25
C GLU A 318 -29.09 -7.33 -64.48
N TRP A 319 -28.59 -8.56 -64.32
CA TRP A 319 -28.55 -9.55 -65.40
C TRP A 319 -29.93 -10.04 -65.83
N ASN A 320 -30.87 -10.21 -64.89
CA ASN A 320 -32.24 -10.64 -65.20
C ASN A 320 -33.13 -9.57 -65.87
N LEU A 321 -32.63 -8.33 -66.03
CA LEU A 321 -33.34 -7.23 -66.70
C LEU A 321 -32.94 -7.04 -68.18
N SER A 322 -32.11 -7.93 -68.73
CA SER A 322 -31.53 -7.81 -70.07
C SER A 322 -32.06 -8.82 -71.10
N ASP A 323 -33.14 -9.55 -70.80
CA ASP A 323 -33.89 -10.41 -71.75
C ASP A 323 -35.30 -9.84 -72.04
#